data_AF-A0A2J6QV22-F1
#
_entry.id   AF-A0A2J6QV22-F1
#
_cell.length_a   1.000
_cell.length_b   1.000
_cell.length_c   1.000
_cell.angle_alpha   90.00
_cell.angle_beta   90.00
_cell.angle_gamma   90.00
#
_symmetry.space_group_name_H-M   'P 1'
#
loop_
_entity.id
_entity.type
_entity.pdbx_description
1 polymer ?
#
loop_
_entity_poly.entity_id
_entity_poly.type
_entity_poly.pdbx_seq_one_letter_code
_entity_poly.pdbx_strand_id
1 'polypeptide(L)'
;MASRSQSPHKRSSLAAQFEGLHISQIAYKTINLPTALKKTFRVNFPSRAKLTLKMDPMYDYNRFTPDPEEVFQESIGYLEEIQAVVSSLQEKDLPYEDHLVESMVMMIFTSNSLENAGSSHPITFGICKPIFAGEEVPEQFEEWDPQYQAALDYLISQKISPHESALARSRRQVIQHALALKYLTYHMVIKREDLTEEAFKETHRILTDGIDADNKEKDKSADYGGIYRVTSVGWTFTAFANPDDIPKRMADTIEAFNKTIKQAEVEKSFDPFAVASKYFHTFLNIHPFLDGNSRLCRLLMNVIILKYTGIMIPIGRDSVEAAK
;
A
#
# COMPACT_ATOMS: atom_id res chain seq x y z
N MET A 1 -47.04 -48.09 11.70
CA MET A 1 -46.31 -47.47 10.58
C MET A 1 -47.07 -46.22 10.16
N ALA A 2 -46.58 -45.03 10.52
CA ALA A 2 -47.16 -43.76 10.10
C ALA A 2 -46.02 -42.81 9.74
N SER A 3 -46.01 -42.37 8.48
CA SER A 3 -45.03 -41.47 7.88
C SER A 3 -45.14 -40.07 8.47
N ARG A 4 -44.02 -39.51 8.97
CA ARG A 4 -43.88 -38.06 9.14
C ARG A 4 -43.24 -37.48 7.87
N SER A 5 -43.99 -36.60 7.22
CA SER A 5 -43.54 -35.81 6.08
C SER A 5 -42.38 -34.91 6.48
N GLN A 6 -41.31 -34.94 5.68
CA GLN A 6 -40.27 -33.91 5.72
C GLN A 6 -40.78 -32.69 4.96
N SER A 7 -40.71 -31.52 5.60
CA SER A 7 -40.98 -30.22 4.99
C SER A 7 -39.94 -29.93 3.89
N PRO A 8 -40.33 -29.50 2.68
CA PRO A 8 -39.40 -29.28 1.57
C PRO A 8 -38.72 -27.90 1.59
N HIS A 9 -38.93 -27.08 2.63
CA HIS A 9 -38.41 -25.71 2.65
C HIS A 9 -37.19 -25.57 3.56
N LYS A 10 -36.03 -26.00 3.05
CA LYS A 10 -34.73 -25.53 3.54
C LYS A 10 -34.66 -24.04 3.19
N ARG A 11 -34.82 -23.14 4.17
CA ARG A 11 -34.59 -21.70 3.97
C ARG A 11 -33.15 -21.51 3.48
N SER A 12 -32.97 -21.21 2.20
CA SER A 12 -31.71 -20.65 1.69
C SER A 12 -31.55 -19.28 2.35
N SER A 13 -30.42 -19.06 3.03
CA SER A 13 -30.08 -17.77 3.61
C SER A 13 -30.19 -16.68 2.53
N LEU A 14 -30.82 -15.54 2.84
CA LEU A 14 -30.79 -14.36 1.98
C LEU A 14 -29.34 -13.95 1.66
N ALA A 15 -28.38 -14.22 2.56
CA ALA A 15 -26.97 -13.95 2.34
C ALA A 15 -26.38 -14.73 1.16
N ALA A 16 -26.87 -15.94 0.88
CA ALA A 16 -26.43 -16.75 -0.27
C ALA A 16 -26.87 -16.14 -1.63
N GLN A 17 -27.85 -15.24 -1.63
CA GLN A 17 -28.24 -14.49 -2.84
C GLN A 17 -27.29 -13.34 -3.17
N PHE A 18 -26.38 -13.00 -2.24
CA PHE A 18 -25.36 -11.98 -2.42
C PHE A 18 -23.94 -12.57 -2.45
N GLU A 19 -23.78 -13.88 -2.29
CA GLU A 19 -22.53 -14.63 -2.52
C GLU A 19 -22.18 -14.59 -4.01
N GLY A 20 -21.41 -13.58 -4.42
CA GLY A 20 -21.03 -13.33 -5.81
C GLY A 20 -21.13 -11.86 -6.22
N LEU A 21 -21.84 -11.03 -5.44
CA LEU A 21 -21.62 -9.60 -5.52
C LEU A 21 -20.26 -9.33 -4.87
N HIS A 22 -19.33 -8.76 -5.63
CA HIS A 22 -18.03 -8.30 -5.13
C HIS A 22 -18.20 -7.06 -4.23
N ILE A 23 -19.08 -7.13 -3.22
CA ILE A 23 -19.44 -6.03 -2.31
C ILE A 23 -18.19 -5.52 -1.59
N SER A 24 -17.23 -6.39 -1.27
CA SER A 24 -15.94 -6.00 -0.69
C SER A 24 -15.07 -5.20 -1.68
N GLN A 25 -15.02 -5.58 -2.97
CA GLN A 25 -14.28 -4.83 -3.99
C GLN A 25 -14.92 -3.48 -4.32
N ILE A 26 -16.23 -3.31 -4.13
CA ILE A 26 -16.90 -2.03 -4.33
C ILE A 26 -16.75 -1.14 -3.09
N ALA A 27 -16.83 -1.73 -1.89
CA ALA A 27 -16.83 -0.98 -0.64
C ALA A 27 -15.52 -0.21 -0.38
N TYR A 28 -14.36 -0.77 -0.75
CA TYR A 28 -13.10 -0.03 -0.60
C TYR A 28 -12.98 1.15 -1.58
N LYS A 29 -13.65 1.10 -2.74
CA LYS A 29 -13.62 2.21 -3.71
C LYS A 29 -14.43 3.40 -3.23
N THR A 30 -15.58 3.16 -2.60
CA THR A 30 -16.51 4.23 -2.19
C THR A 30 -16.30 4.75 -0.76
N ILE A 31 -15.46 4.11 0.05
CA ILE A 31 -15.19 4.57 1.42
C ILE A 31 -14.39 5.88 1.42
N ASN A 32 -14.75 6.81 2.31
CA ASN A 32 -13.85 7.91 2.68
C ASN A 32 -12.76 7.36 3.61
N LEU A 33 -11.58 7.14 3.06
CA LEU A 33 -10.47 6.46 3.73
C LEU A 33 -9.94 7.25 4.94
N PRO A 34 -9.66 8.58 4.85
CA PRO A 34 -9.23 9.37 6.01
C PRO A 34 -10.21 9.30 7.19
N THR A 35 -11.51 9.45 6.92
CA THR A 35 -12.54 9.34 7.96
C THR A 35 -12.60 7.94 8.56
N ALA A 36 -12.48 6.89 7.72
CA ALA A 36 -12.47 5.51 8.19
C ALA A 36 -11.24 5.19 9.06
N LEU A 37 -10.05 5.69 8.68
CA LEU A 37 -8.82 5.57 9.45
C LEU A 37 -8.94 6.30 10.79
N LYS A 38 -9.38 7.56 10.78
CA LYS A 38 -9.63 8.33 12.00
C LYS A 38 -10.55 7.58 12.96
N LYS A 39 -11.68 7.06 12.46
CA LYS A 39 -12.61 6.26 13.28
C LYS A 39 -11.95 4.98 13.81
N THR A 40 -11.17 4.29 12.98
CA THR A 40 -10.49 3.04 13.34
C THR A 40 -9.47 3.29 14.45
N PHE A 41 -8.68 4.37 14.34
CA PHE A 41 -7.67 4.70 15.31
C PHE A 41 -8.25 5.22 16.62
N ARG A 42 -9.32 6.03 16.59
CA ARG A 42 -10.01 6.50 17.80
C ARG A 42 -10.51 5.38 18.71
N VAL A 43 -11.04 4.31 18.14
CA VAL A 43 -11.68 3.24 18.91
C VAL A 43 -10.68 2.20 19.40
N ASN A 44 -9.57 2.01 18.68
CA ASN A 44 -8.75 0.82 18.79
C ASN A 44 -7.26 1.07 18.51
N PHE A 45 -6.66 2.16 19.02
CA PHE A 45 -5.24 2.47 18.80
C PHE A 45 -4.45 2.73 20.09
N PRO A 46 -3.24 2.15 20.25
CA PRO A 46 -2.73 0.98 19.53
C PRO A 46 -3.50 -0.27 20.00
N SER A 47 -4.20 -0.97 19.10
CA SER A 47 -5.14 -2.01 19.55
C SER A 47 -4.52 -3.22 20.22
N ARG A 48 -3.23 -3.53 19.99
CA ARG A 48 -2.71 -4.87 20.34
C ARG A 48 -1.24 -4.97 20.76
N ALA A 49 -0.39 -3.99 20.47
CA ALA A 49 1.00 -4.04 20.91
C ALA A 49 1.45 -2.71 21.48
N LYS A 50 2.21 -2.76 22.58
CA LYS A 50 3.05 -1.63 22.96
C LYS A 50 4.12 -1.55 21.88
N LEU A 51 4.26 -0.38 21.26
CA LEU A 51 5.37 -0.14 20.35
C LEU A 51 6.65 -0.28 21.16
N THR A 52 7.41 -1.31 20.85
CA THR A 52 8.72 -1.55 21.42
C THR A 52 9.66 -1.47 20.26
N LEU A 53 10.13 -0.26 19.99
CA LEU A 53 11.43 -0.12 19.37
C LEU A 53 12.39 -0.86 20.34
N LYS A 54 13.15 -1.86 19.88
CA LYS A 54 14.23 -2.50 20.66
C LYS A 54 15.54 -2.43 19.87
N MET A 55 16.61 -1.95 20.50
CA MET A 55 17.96 -2.07 19.95
C MET A 55 18.27 -3.57 19.75
N ASP A 56 18.37 -3.97 18.48
CA ASP A 56 18.61 -5.33 18.01
C ASP A 56 19.76 -5.37 16.98
N PRO A 57 20.59 -6.43 16.91
CA PRO A 57 21.66 -6.53 15.91
C PRO A 57 21.23 -6.39 14.44
N MET A 58 19.94 -6.44 14.13
CA MET A 58 19.39 -6.19 12.79
C MET A 58 19.52 -4.75 12.29
N TYR A 59 19.76 -3.78 13.16
CA TYR A 59 19.95 -2.38 12.76
C TYR A 59 21.42 -2.07 12.49
N ASP A 60 21.70 -1.36 11.39
CA ASP A 60 23.03 -0.86 11.07
C ASP A 60 23.27 0.48 11.80
N TYR A 61 23.76 0.36 13.02
CA TYR A 61 24.03 1.48 13.93
C TYR A 61 25.18 2.38 13.48
N ASN A 62 26.06 1.91 12.59
CA ASN A 62 27.25 2.65 12.18
C ASN A 62 26.94 3.76 11.15
N ARG A 63 25.69 3.89 10.72
CA ARG A 63 25.24 4.90 9.75
C ARG A 63 24.71 6.18 10.39
N PHE A 64 24.45 6.17 11.70
CA PHE A 64 23.83 7.30 12.39
C PHE A 64 24.86 8.05 13.23
N THR A 65 25.08 9.31 12.86
CA THR A 65 25.50 10.38 13.77
C THR A 65 24.31 11.33 13.81
N PRO A 66 23.56 11.44 14.92
CA PRO A 66 23.93 11.19 16.32
C PRO A 66 23.79 9.73 16.82
N ASP A 67 24.07 9.52 18.11
CA ASP A 67 24.11 8.20 18.77
C ASP A 67 22.82 7.40 18.55
N PRO A 68 22.89 6.12 18.15
CA PRO A 68 21.71 5.34 17.85
C PRO A 68 20.72 5.18 19.01
N GLU A 69 21.17 5.14 20.26
CA GLU A 69 20.27 5.09 21.41
C GLU A 69 19.51 6.42 21.55
N GLU A 70 20.17 7.56 21.34
CA GLU A 70 19.52 8.88 21.35
C GLU A 70 18.43 8.98 20.27
N VAL A 71 18.74 8.63 19.02
CA VAL A 71 17.78 8.64 17.89
C VAL A 71 16.56 7.76 18.19
N PHE A 72 16.81 6.66 18.87
CA PHE A 72 15.79 5.69 19.20
C PHE A 72 14.89 6.13 20.35
N GLN A 73 15.46 6.72 21.41
CA GLN A 73 14.68 7.33 22.49
C GLN A 73 13.82 8.48 21.96
N GLU A 74 14.37 9.30 21.05
CA GLU A 74 13.64 10.35 20.37
C GLU A 74 12.47 9.78 19.54
N SER A 75 12.72 8.69 18.80
CA SER A 75 11.70 7.99 18.00
C SER A 75 10.57 7.42 18.88
N ILE A 76 10.90 6.88 20.06
CA ILE A 76 9.89 6.44 21.03
C ILE A 76 9.06 7.64 21.50
N GLY A 77 9.71 8.77 21.83
CA GLY A 77 9.02 10.00 22.23
C GLY A 77 8.02 10.48 21.18
N TYR A 78 8.41 10.54 19.90
CA TYR A 78 7.50 10.90 18.81
C TYR A 78 6.31 9.94 18.69
N LEU A 79 6.52 8.63 18.86
CA LEU A 79 5.44 7.66 18.82
C LEU A 79 4.45 7.82 19.99
N GLU A 80 4.94 8.15 21.18
CA GLU A 80 4.11 8.45 22.34
C GLU A 80 3.28 9.72 22.12
N GLU A 81 3.87 10.77 21.53
CA GLU A 81 3.16 11.99 21.14
C GLU A 81 2.07 11.71 20.11
N ILE A 82 2.38 10.95 19.05
CA ILE A 82 1.39 10.56 18.03
C ILE A 82 0.26 9.76 18.67
N GLN A 83 0.57 8.82 19.57
CA GLN A 83 -0.44 8.04 20.28
C GLN A 83 -1.34 8.93 21.15
N ALA A 84 -0.78 9.94 21.81
CA ALA A 84 -1.54 10.90 22.60
C ALA A 84 -2.48 11.73 21.72
N VAL A 85 -1.98 12.25 20.59
CA VAL A 85 -2.80 12.96 19.60
C VAL A 85 -3.93 12.07 19.09
N VAL A 86 -3.62 10.86 18.64
CA VAL A 86 -4.59 9.90 18.10
C VAL A 86 -5.66 9.53 19.12
N SER A 87 -5.29 9.37 20.39
CA SER A 87 -6.22 9.06 21.49
C SER A 87 -7.15 10.23 21.83
N SER A 88 -6.72 11.46 21.55
CA SER A 88 -7.49 12.68 21.80
C SER A 88 -8.43 13.07 20.65
N LEU A 89 -8.32 12.41 19.50
CA LEU A 89 -9.06 12.74 18.28
C LEU A 89 -10.57 12.76 18.53
N GLN A 90 -11.20 13.80 18.01
CA GLN A 90 -12.64 14.01 17.97
C GLN A 90 -13.20 13.64 16.59
N GLU A 91 -14.52 13.48 16.52
CA GLU A 91 -15.19 13.10 15.28
C GLU A 91 -15.05 14.15 14.18
N LYS A 92 -14.95 15.43 14.56
CA LYS A 92 -14.86 16.58 13.64
C LYS A 92 -13.43 17.03 13.35
N ASP A 93 -12.40 16.28 13.76
CA ASP A 93 -11.02 16.68 13.52
C ASP A 93 -10.65 16.46 12.05
N LEU A 94 -10.88 17.51 11.24
CA LEU A 94 -10.47 17.61 9.85
C LEU A 94 -8.94 17.76 9.68
N PRO A 95 -8.19 18.47 10.56
CA PRO A 95 -6.74 18.61 10.38
C PRO A 95 -5.98 17.28 10.39
N TYR A 96 -6.43 16.29 11.16
CA TYR A 96 -5.84 14.96 11.15
C TYR A 96 -6.14 14.20 9.85
N GLU A 97 -7.36 14.34 9.31
CA GLU A 97 -7.70 13.75 8.00
C GLU A 97 -6.88 14.40 6.88
N ASP A 98 -6.72 15.72 6.90
CA ASP A 98 -5.87 16.46 5.96
C ASP A 98 -4.41 16.00 6.05
N HIS A 99 -3.88 15.83 7.26
CA HIS A 99 -2.53 15.29 7.47
C HIS A 99 -2.36 13.86 6.93
N LEU A 100 -3.34 12.99 7.13
CA LEU A 100 -3.34 11.64 6.56
C LEU A 100 -3.33 11.68 5.03
N VAL A 101 -4.15 12.53 4.42
CA VAL A 101 -4.18 12.70 2.96
C VAL A 101 -2.81 13.15 2.45
N GLU A 102 -2.23 14.20 3.03
CA GLU A 102 -0.92 14.72 2.62
C GLU A 102 0.17 13.64 2.74
N SER A 103 0.18 12.90 3.85
CA SER A 103 1.16 11.84 4.10
C SER A 103 1.04 10.67 3.11
N MET A 104 -0.19 10.24 2.79
CA MET A 104 -0.45 9.20 1.79
C MET A 104 -0.07 9.68 0.38
N VAL A 105 -0.38 10.92 0.04
CA VAL A 105 0.00 11.54 -1.24
C VAL A 105 1.51 11.61 -1.39
N MET A 106 2.22 12.08 -0.37
CA MET A 106 3.68 12.19 -0.40
C MET A 106 4.32 10.81 -0.57
N MET A 107 3.81 9.78 0.14
CA MET A 107 4.28 8.41 -0.02
C MET A 107 4.10 7.90 -1.46
N ILE A 108 2.93 8.13 -2.07
CA ILE A 108 2.67 7.74 -3.47
C ILE A 108 3.59 8.48 -4.42
N PHE A 109 3.72 9.80 -4.24
CA PHE A 109 4.57 10.65 -5.08
C PHE A 109 6.02 10.16 -5.05
N THR A 110 6.61 9.96 -3.88
CA THR A 110 8.02 9.51 -3.79
C THR A 110 8.18 8.07 -4.25
N SER A 111 7.23 7.19 -3.93
CA SER A 111 7.24 5.78 -4.35
C SER A 111 7.17 5.62 -5.87
N ASN A 112 6.44 6.49 -6.57
CA ASN A 112 6.43 6.53 -8.03
C ASN A 112 7.69 7.19 -8.61
N SER A 113 8.16 8.29 -8.00
CA SER A 113 9.36 9.01 -8.46
C SER A 113 10.62 8.14 -8.45
N LEU A 114 10.76 7.25 -7.46
CA LEU A 114 11.87 6.28 -7.38
C LEU A 114 11.92 5.29 -8.57
N GLU A 115 10.82 5.13 -9.29
CA GLU A 115 10.71 4.25 -10.46
C GLU A 115 10.56 5.04 -11.77
N ASN A 116 10.89 6.34 -11.78
CA ASN A 116 10.66 7.25 -12.91
C ASN A 116 9.21 7.22 -13.42
N ALA A 117 8.26 7.08 -12.51
CA ALA A 117 6.83 6.92 -12.78
C ALA A 117 6.01 8.03 -12.12
N GLY A 118 4.72 8.10 -12.48
CA GLY A 118 3.77 9.03 -11.89
C GLY A 118 3.93 10.46 -12.39
N SER A 119 3.61 11.43 -11.54
CA SER A 119 3.56 12.85 -11.88
C SER A 119 4.16 13.72 -10.78
N SER A 120 4.14 15.04 -10.95
CA SER A 120 4.56 15.99 -9.90
C SER A 120 3.72 15.86 -8.63
N HIS A 121 4.25 16.34 -7.49
CA HIS A 121 3.52 16.31 -6.23
C HIS A 121 2.14 17.02 -6.28
N PRO A 122 1.99 18.25 -6.83
CA PRO A 122 0.69 18.90 -6.92
C PRO A 122 -0.35 18.12 -7.74
N ILE A 123 0.07 17.51 -8.85
CA ILE A 123 -0.80 16.68 -9.70
C ILE A 123 -1.18 15.39 -8.96
N THR A 124 -0.20 14.77 -8.29
CA THR A 124 -0.41 13.57 -7.47
C THR A 124 -1.44 13.85 -6.37
N PHE A 125 -1.34 15.00 -5.69
CA PHE A 125 -2.30 15.44 -4.69
C PHE A 125 -3.71 15.61 -5.27
N GLY A 126 -3.82 16.31 -6.41
CA GLY A 126 -5.09 16.55 -7.09
C GLY A 126 -5.82 15.27 -7.52
N ILE A 127 -5.07 14.22 -7.87
CA ILE A 127 -5.63 12.91 -8.23
C ILE A 127 -5.99 12.10 -6.98
N CYS A 128 -5.10 12.01 -6.00
CA CYS A 128 -5.26 11.11 -4.87
C CYS A 128 -6.34 11.57 -3.88
N LYS A 129 -6.47 12.88 -3.65
CA LYS A 129 -7.43 13.44 -2.68
C LYS A 129 -8.88 12.96 -2.93
N PRO A 130 -9.47 13.13 -4.14
CA PRO A 130 -10.81 12.62 -4.42
C PRO A 130 -10.89 11.08 -4.32
N ILE A 131 -9.88 10.34 -4.79
CA ILE A 131 -9.84 8.87 -4.67
C ILE A 131 -9.95 8.45 -3.19
N PHE A 132 -9.19 9.08 -2.31
CA PHE A 132 -9.25 8.79 -0.88
C PHE A 132 -10.57 9.21 -0.24
N ALA A 133 -11.24 10.23 -0.76
CA ALA A 133 -12.57 10.64 -0.32
C ALA A 133 -13.69 9.66 -0.74
N GLY A 134 -13.42 8.73 -1.67
CA GLY A 134 -14.42 7.78 -2.18
C GLY A 134 -15.00 8.18 -3.53
N GLU A 135 -14.40 9.17 -4.19
CA GLU A 135 -14.84 9.68 -5.48
C GLU A 135 -14.11 8.98 -6.64
N GLU A 136 -14.76 8.92 -7.79
CA GLU A 136 -14.16 8.42 -9.03
C GLU A 136 -13.35 9.53 -9.70
N VAL A 137 -12.19 9.16 -10.25
CA VAL A 137 -11.33 10.07 -11.01
C VAL A 137 -11.17 9.52 -12.42
N PRO A 138 -11.42 10.32 -13.47
CA PRO A 138 -11.23 9.88 -14.84
C PRO A 138 -9.78 9.45 -15.09
N GLU A 139 -9.60 8.33 -15.78
CA GLU A 139 -8.28 7.81 -16.16
C GLU A 139 -7.60 8.65 -17.25
N GLN A 140 -8.38 9.35 -18.06
CA GLN A 140 -7.88 10.20 -19.12
C GLN A 140 -7.75 11.63 -18.61
N PHE A 141 -6.71 12.31 -19.09
CA PHE A 141 -6.59 13.75 -18.95
C PHE A 141 -7.50 14.38 -19.99
N GLU A 142 -8.52 15.10 -19.53
CA GLU A 142 -9.28 15.98 -20.41
C GLU A 142 -8.41 17.18 -20.80
N GLU A 143 -8.46 17.62 -22.07
CA GLU A 143 -7.64 18.75 -22.54
C GLU A 143 -7.92 20.07 -21.79
N TRP A 144 -9.11 20.20 -21.21
CA TRP A 144 -9.51 21.35 -20.41
C TRP A 144 -9.11 21.24 -18.93
N ASP A 145 -8.51 20.11 -18.50
CA ASP A 145 -8.02 19.95 -17.13
C ASP A 145 -6.94 21.02 -16.86
N PRO A 146 -7.11 21.87 -15.83
CA PRO A 146 -6.11 22.88 -15.47
C PRO A 146 -4.71 22.31 -15.20
N GLN A 147 -4.61 21.02 -14.88
CA GLN A 147 -3.36 20.32 -14.62
C GLN A 147 -2.70 19.76 -15.89
N TYR A 148 -3.36 19.82 -17.06
CA TYR A 148 -2.88 19.25 -18.32
C TYR A 148 -1.50 19.80 -18.72
N GLN A 149 -1.35 21.13 -18.76
CA GLN A 149 -0.09 21.76 -19.14
C GLN A 149 1.01 21.46 -18.12
N ALA A 150 0.71 21.50 -16.82
CA ALA A 150 1.65 21.16 -15.77
C ALA A 150 2.12 19.69 -15.85
N ALA A 151 1.25 18.78 -16.29
CA ALA A 151 1.59 17.38 -16.50
C ALA A 151 2.55 17.21 -17.69
N LEU A 152 2.32 17.94 -18.80
CA LEU A 152 3.23 17.98 -19.94
C LEU A 152 4.62 18.50 -19.53
N ASP A 153 4.65 19.63 -18.83
CA ASP A 153 5.89 20.26 -18.37
C ASP A 153 6.68 19.32 -17.44
N TYR A 154 5.96 18.58 -16.58
CA TYR A 154 6.57 17.57 -15.73
C TYR A 154 7.21 16.44 -16.54
N LEU A 155 6.52 15.88 -17.55
CA LEU A 155 7.11 14.84 -18.41
C LEU A 155 8.38 15.32 -19.11
N ILE A 156 8.37 16.56 -19.62
CA ILE A 156 9.55 17.19 -20.23
C ILE A 156 10.70 17.29 -19.22
N SER A 157 10.41 17.70 -17.98
CA SER A 157 11.42 17.78 -16.90
C SER A 157 12.06 16.42 -16.59
N GLN A 158 11.30 15.33 -16.74
CA GLN A 158 11.76 13.96 -16.55
C GLN A 158 12.43 13.36 -17.80
N LYS A 159 12.65 14.17 -18.85
CA LYS A 159 13.20 13.74 -20.15
C LYS A 159 12.34 12.67 -20.84
N ILE A 160 11.04 12.66 -20.56
CA ILE A 160 10.05 11.81 -21.21
C ILE A 160 9.37 12.61 -22.33
N SER A 161 9.24 12.02 -23.51
CA SER A 161 8.54 12.68 -24.62
C SER A 161 7.07 12.91 -24.24
N PRO A 162 6.56 14.15 -24.26
CA PRO A 162 5.22 14.48 -23.80
C PRO A 162 4.19 14.22 -24.89
N HIS A 163 3.69 12.99 -24.96
CA HIS A 163 2.61 12.59 -25.88
C HIS A 163 1.44 11.98 -25.10
N GLU A 164 0.27 11.89 -25.72
CA GLU A 164 -0.99 11.52 -25.06
C GLU A 164 -0.89 10.20 -24.26
N SER A 165 -0.27 9.15 -24.82
CA SER A 165 -0.10 7.89 -24.09
C SER A 165 0.86 7.99 -22.91
N ALA A 166 1.86 8.88 -22.94
CA ALA A 166 2.74 9.13 -21.80
C ALA A 166 2.00 9.86 -20.67
N LEU A 167 1.15 10.83 -21.00
CA LEU A 167 0.27 11.49 -20.03
C LEU A 167 -0.72 10.51 -19.41
N ALA A 168 -1.40 9.72 -20.23
CA ALA A 168 -2.34 8.71 -19.76
C ALA A 168 -1.64 7.67 -18.86
N ARG A 169 -0.44 7.21 -19.23
CA ARG A 169 0.37 6.31 -18.41
C ARG A 169 0.73 6.94 -17.07
N SER A 170 1.26 8.16 -17.06
CA SER A 170 1.62 8.90 -15.84
C SER A 170 0.42 9.05 -14.90
N ARG A 171 -0.74 9.42 -15.43
CA ARG A 171 -1.98 9.55 -14.67
C ARG A 171 -2.43 8.22 -14.08
N ARG A 172 -2.50 7.16 -14.89
CA ARG A 172 -2.88 5.80 -14.42
C ARG A 172 -1.94 5.31 -13.33
N GLN A 173 -0.63 5.54 -13.46
CA GLN A 173 0.35 5.17 -12.42
C GLN A 173 0.06 5.84 -11.07
N VAL A 174 -0.50 7.05 -11.03
CA VAL A 174 -0.93 7.69 -9.78
C VAL A 174 -2.25 7.11 -9.29
N ILE A 175 -3.26 7.04 -10.16
CA ILE A 175 -4.60 6.54 -9.82
C ILE A 175 -4.52 5.13 -9.23
N GLN A 176 -3.84 4.22 -9.92
CA GLN A 176 -3.75 2.82 -9.52
C GLN A 176 -2.94 2.62 -8.24
N HIS A 177 -1.94 3.46 -7.99
CA HIS A 177 -1.20 3.43 -6.73
C HIS A 177 -2.09 3.86 -5.56
N ALA A 178 -2.90 4.91 -5.72
CA ALA A 178 -3.86 5.34 -4.72
C ALA A 178 -4.93 4.27 -4.46
N LEU A 179 -5.46 3.65 -5.51
CA LEU A 179 -6.44 2.58 -5.39
C LEU A 179 -5.87 1.32 -4.72
N ALA A 180 -4.63 0.94 -5.05
CA ALA A 180 -3.96 -0.19 -4.41
C ALA A 180 -3.67 0.08 -2.92
N LEU A 181 -3.22 1.29 -2.57
CA LEU A 181 -3.07 1.70 -1.17
C LEU A 181 -4.40 1.62 -0.42
N LYS A 182 -5.47 2.15 -1.04
CA LYS A 182 -6.81 2.15 -0.45
C LYS A 182 -7.33 0.74 -0.22
N TYR A 183 -7.16 -0.15 -1.20
CA TYR A 183 -7.52 -1.56 -1.10
C TYR A 183 -6.81 -2.24 0.08
N LEU A 184 -5.47 -2.18 0.11
CA LEU A 184 -4.67 -2.86 1.11
C LEU A 184 -4.94 -2.31 2.53
N THR A 185 -5.07 -0.98 2.65
CA THR A 185 -5.41 -0.30 3.91
C THR A 185 -6.79 -0.70 4.41
N TYR A 186 -7.78 -0.77 3.52
CA TYR A 186 -9.13 -1.20 3.86
C TYR A 186 -9.12 -2.61 4.46
N HIS A 187 -8.46 -3.57 3.82
CA HIS A 187 -8.43 -4.95 4.29
C HIS A 187 -7.60 -5.11 5.57
N MET A 188 -6.36 -4.60 5.61
CA MET A 188 -5.45 -4.85 6.72
C MET A 188 -5.65 -3.95 7.95
N VAL A 189 -6.12 -2.71 7.76
CA VAL A 189 -6.24 -1.72 8.85
C VAL A 189 -7.70 -1.58 9.29
N ILE A 190 -8.60 -1.33 8.35
CA ILE A 190 -10.02 -1.08 8.65
C ILE A 190 -10.74 -2.38 9.00
N LYS A 191 -10.60 -3.42 8.18
CA LYS A 191 -11.22 -4.74 8.39
C LYS A 191 -10.40 -5.66 9.29
N ARG A 192 -9.11 -5.39 9.45
CA ARG A 192 -8.17 -6.17 10.27
C ARG A 192 -8.04 -7.61 9.82
N GLU A 193 -8.09 -7.81 8.52
CA GLU A 193 -7.88 -9.11 7.89
C GLU A 193 -6.38 -9.42 7.85
N ASP A 194 -6.06 -10.71 7.94
CA ASP A 194 -4.70 -11.21 7.70
C ASP A 194 -4.33 -10.99 6.22
N LEU A 195 -3.03 -10.81 5.94
CA LEU A 195 -2.57 -10.75 4.55
C LEU A 195 -2.73 -12.12 3.92
N THR A 196 -3.44 -12.21 2.80
CA THR A 196 -3.55 -13.44 2.01
C THR A 196 -2.79 -13.30 0.70
N GLU A 197 -2.45 -14.43 0.08
CA GLU A 197 -1.83 -14.42 -1.25
C GLU A 197 -2.73 -13.73 -2.28
N GLU A 198 -4.04 -13.93 -2.18
CA GLU A 198 -4.99 -13.30 -3.09
C GLU A 198 -5.13 -11.80 -2.86
N ALA A 199 -5.10 -11.33 -1.61
CA ALA A 199 -5.06 -9.89 -1.34
C ALA A 199 -3.76 -9.26 -1.87
N PHE A 200 -2.63 -9.99 -1.78
CA PHE A 200 -1.34 -9.52 -2.31
C PHE A 200 -1.35 -9.44 -3.85
N LYS A 201 -1.85 -10.48 -4.52
CA LYS A 201 -2.04 -10.52 -5.97
C LYS A 201 -3.05 -9.49 -6.45
N GLU A 202 -4.14 -9.30 -5.72
CA GLU A 202 -5.15 -8.29 -6.05
C GLU A 202 -4.60 -6.88 -5.93
N THR A 203 -3.84 -6.59 -4.86
CA THR A 203 -3.18 -5.30 -4.70
C THR A 203 -2.24 -5.03 -5.88
N HIS A 204 -1.46 -6.04 -6.30
CA HIS A 204 -0.62 -5.92 -7.48
C HIS A 204 -1.44 -5.68 -8.76
N ARG A 205 -2.50 -6.46 -8.98
CA ARG A 205 -3.37 -6.32 -10.15
C ARG A 205 -3.93 -4.90 -10.25
N ILE A 206 -4.46 -4.36 -9.16
CA ILE A 206 -4.93 -2.97 -9.08
C ILE A 206 -3.78 -2.00 -9.40
N LEU A 207 -2.61 -2.17 -8.76
CA LEU A 207 -1.45 -1.29 -8.94
C LEU A 207 -0.97 -1.18 -10.38
N THR A 208 -1.16 -2.24 -11.18
CA THR A 208 -0.67 -2.34 -12.56
C THR A 208 -1.75 -2.20 -13.62
N ASP A 209 -3.02 -2.07 -13.22
CA ASP A 209 -4.16 -2.09 -14.13
C ASP A 209 -4.10 -0.94 -15.16
N GLY A 210 -4.18 -1.29 -16.45
CA GLY A 210 -4.04 -0.33 -17.56
C GLY A 210 -2.62 0.21 -17.79
N ILE A 211 -1.60 -0.37 -17.16
CA ILE A 211 -0.19 0.05 -17.24
C ILE A 211 0.66 -1.11 -17.80
N ASP A 212 1.06 -1.03 -19.06
CA ASP A 212 1.93 -2.06 -19.67
C ASP A 212 3.29 -2.13 -18.98
N ALA A 213 3.88 -3.33 -18.91
CA ALA A 213 5.14 -3.59 -18.23
C ALA A 213 6.28 -2.79 -18.86
N ASP A 214 7.24 -2.35 -18.04
CA ASP A 214 8.44 -1.69 -18.55
C ASP A 214 9.53 -2.69 -19.00
N ASN A 215 9.20 -3.54 -19.96
CA ASN A 215 10.12 -4.46 -20.61
C ASN A 215 10.17 -4.22 -22.13
N LYS A 216 10.95 -5.05 -22.86
CA LYS A 216 11.11 -4.90 -24.31
C LYS A 216 9.82 -5.22 -25.07
N GLU A 217 9.09 -6.21 -24.56
CA GLU A 217 7.88 -6.75 -25.15
C GLU A 217 6.65 -5.87 -24.88
N LYS A 218 6.72 -4.98 -23.88
CA LYS A 218 5.63 -4.14 -23.40
C LYS A 218 4.39 -4.96 -23.08
N ASP A 219 4.59 -6.01 -22.28
CA ASP A 219 3.52 -6.94 -21.88
C ASP A 219 2.33 -6.17 -21.30
N LYS A 220 1.11 -6.56 -21.71
CA LYS A 220 -0.09 -5.87 -21.29
C LYS A 220 -0.40 -6.15 -19.84
N SER A 221 -0.85 -5.14 -19.12
CA SER A 221 -1.27 -5.27 -17.70
C SER A 221 -2.24 -6.43 -17.45
N ALA A 222 -3.13 -6.73 -18.39
CA ALA A 222 -4.05 -7.86 -18.31
C ALA A 222 -3.35 -9.23 -18.25
N ASP A 223 -2.14 -9.34 -18.79
CA ASP A 223 -1.39 -10.59 -18.90
C ASP A 223 -0.44 -10.83 -17.72
N TYR A 224 -0.06 -9.79 -16.96
CA TYR A 224 0.86 -9.90 -15.82
C TYR A 224 0.32 -9.40 -14.48
N GLY A 225 -0.80 -8.65 -14.48
CA GLY A 225 -1.37 -8.06 -13.29
C GLY A 225 -1.90 -9.10 -12.30
N GLY A 226 -1.18 -9.27 -11.17
CA GLY A 226 -1.54 -10.22 -10.12
C GLY A 226 -1.11 -11.67 -10.44
N ILE A 227 -0.31 -11.84 -11.48
CA ILE A 227 0.15 -13.14 -11.99
C ILE A 227 1.64 -13.25 -11.73
N TYR A 228 2.05 -14.31 -11.02
CA TYR A 228 3.47 -14.56 -10.79
C TYR A 228 4.20 -14.76 -12.11
N ARG A 229 5.39 -14.16 -12.21
CA ARG A 229 6.21 -14.28 -13.42
C ARG A 229 6.64 -15.73 -13.62
N VAL A 230 6.70 -16.12 -14.88
CA VAL A 230 7.21 -17.43 -15.33
C VAL A 230 8.62 -17.33 -15.93
N THR A 231 9.17 -16.11 -15.98
CA THR A 231 10.49 -15.81 -16.54
C THR A 231 11.46 -15.37 -15.46
N SER A 232 12.72 -15.76 -15.61
CA SER A 232 13.80 -15.32 -14.72
C SER A 232 14.14 -13.86 -14.97
N VAL A 233 14.23 -13.08 -13.90
CA VAL A 233 14.63 -11.67 -13.92
C VAL A 233 15.68 -11.40 -12.86
N GLY A 234 16.42 -10.30 -13.01
CA GLY A 234 17.46 -9.89 -12.08
C GLY A 234 17.70 -8.39 -12.15
N TRP A 235 18.31 -7.85 -11.10
CA TRP A 235 18.77 -6.47 -11.08
C TRP A 235 20.28 -6.45 -11.02
N THR A 236 20.90 -5.77 -11.99
CA THR A 236 22.35 -5.67 -12.15
C THR A 236 23.02 -7.06 -12.23
N PHE A 237 23.59 -7.57 -11.13
CA PHE A 237 24.31 -8.85 -11.05
C PHE A 237 23.63 -9.87 -10.13
N THR A 238 22.46 -9.53 -9.58
CA THR A 238 21.75 -10.39 -8.62
C THR A 238 20.49 -10.95 -9.28
N ALA A 239 20.42 -12.27 -9.39
CA ALA A 239 19.20 -12.96 -9.79
C ALA A 239 18.20 -12.96 -8.63
N PHE A 240 16.93 -12.71 -8.95
CA PHE A 240 15.83 -12.93 -8.01
C PHE A 240 15.47 -14.43 -7.94
N ALA A 241 14.46 -14.79 -7.14
CA ALA A 241 14.03 -16.18 -7.00
C ALA A 241 13.73 -16.83 -8.38
N ASN A 242 14.01 -18.13 -8.50
CA ASN A 242 13.60 -18.90 -9.68
C ASN A 242 12.05 -18.86 -9.78
N PRO A 243 11.46 -18.59 -10.97
CA PRO A 243 10.02 -18.65 -11.19
C PRO A 243 9.31 -19.85 -10.56
N ASP A 244 9.91 -21.04 -10.68
CA ASP A 244 9.32 -22.30 -10.19
C ASP A 244 9.21 -22.34 -8.65
N ASP A 245 10.06 -21.58 -7.95
CA ASP A 245 10.04 -21.47 -6.50
C ASP A 245 9.06 -20.40 -5.98
N ILE A 246 8.62 -19.46 -6.83
CA ILE A 246 7.85 -18.27 -6.38
C ILE A 246 6.58 -18.67 -5.63
N PRO A 247 5.72 -19.58 -6.12
CA PRO A 247 4.47 -19.92 -5.43
C PRO A 247 4.71 -20.40 -4.00
N LYS A 248 5.69 -21.30 -3.82
CA LYS A 248 6.04 -21.82 -2.50
C LYS A 248 6.64 -20.75 -1.60
N ARG A 249 7.60 -19.97 -2.10
CA ARG A 249 8.24 -18.89 -1.32
C ARG A 249 7.24 -17.83 -0.87
N MET A 250 6.27 -17.49 -1.72
CA MET A 250 5.22 -16.54 -1.39
C MET A 250 4.28 -17.07 -0.33
N ALA A 251 3.81 -18.32 -0.45
CA ALA A 251 2.99 -18.97 0.56
C ALA A 251 3.69 -19.01 1.92
N ASP A 252 4.95 -19.49 1.95
CA ASP A 252 5.77 -19.57 3.17
C ASP A 252 5.99 -18.19 3.80
N THR A 253 6.24 -17.16 2.97
CA THR A 253 6.50 -15.79 3.45
C THR A 253 5.24 -15.14 4.02
N ILE A 254 4.08 -15.33 3.40
CA ILE A 254 2.80 -14.79 3.88
C ILE A 254 2.39 -15.49 5.18
N GLU A 255 2.59 -16.79 5.30
CA GLU A 255 2.37 -17.51 6.56
C GLU A 255 3.28 -16.98 7.66
N ALA A 256 4.58 -16.84 7.38
CA ALA A 256 5.55 -16.30 8.33
C ALA A 256 5.20 -14.85 8.74
N PHE A 257 4.74 -14.03 7.80
CA PHE A 257 4.26 -12.67 8.04
C PHE A 257 3.12 -12.67 9.06
N ASN A 258 2.03 -13.39 8.77
CA ASN A 258 0.87 -13.42 9.65
C ASN A 258 1.21 -13.99 11.02
N LYS A 259 2.08 -15.01 11.09
CA LYS A 259 2.56 -15.55 12.36
C LYS A 259 3.35 -14.52 13.17
N THR A 260 4.24 -13.76 12.52
CA THR A 260 5.03 -12.70 13.16
C THR A 260 4.12 -11.62 13.75
N ILE A 261 3.13 -11.18 12.98
CA ILE A 261 2.15 -10.18 13.43
C ILE A 261 1.34 -10.70 14.62
N LYS A 262 0.79 -11.92 14.53
CA LYS A 262 0.00 -12.52 15.61
C LYS A 262 0.80 -12.69 16.89
N GLN A 263 2.06 -13.15 16.78
CA GLN A 263 2.94 -13.31 17.93
C GLN A 263 3.21 -11.96 18.62
N ALA A 264 3.53 -10.92 17.86
CA ALA A 264 3.77 -9.61 18.42
C ALA A 264 2.54 -8.98 19.09
N GLU A 265 1.35 -9.22 18.54
CA GLU A 265 0.07 -8.82 19.15
C GLU A 265 -0.20 -9.56 20.48
N VAL A 266 0.23 -10.81 20.61
CA VAL A 266 0.11 -11.59 21.86
C VAL A 266 1.12 -11.12 22.91
N GLU A 267 2.37 -10.93 22.51
CA GLU A 267 3.48 -10.52 23.39
C GLU A 267 3.41 -9.04 23.79
N LYS A 268 2.56 -8.27 23.11
CA LYS A 268 2.44 -6.81 23.25
C LYS A 268 3.76 -6.06 23.05
N SER A 269 4.68 -6.66 22.32
CA SER A 269 6.00 -6.11 21.99
C SER A 269 6.14 -6.17 20.48
N PHE A 270 6.10 -5.01 19.83
CA PHE A 270 6.16 -4.94 18.37
C PHE A 270 7.00 -3.75 17.92
N ASP A 271 8.00 -4.04 17.11
CA ASP A 271 8.73 -3.04 16.34
C ASP A 271 8.17 -2.99 14.90
N PRO A 272 7.29 -2.01 14.59
CA PRO A 272 6.69 -1.92 13.26
C PRO A 272 7.71 -1.65 12.16
N PHE A 273 8.82 -0.97 12.47
CA PHE A 273 9.83 -0.61 11.48
C PHE A 273 10.71 -1.80 11.14
N ALA A 274 11.13 -2.58 12.14
CA ALA A 274 11.88 -3.81 11.91
C ALA A 274 11.06 -4.81 11.10
N VAL A 275 9.79 -5.01 11.48
CA VAL A 275 8.89 -5.95 10.78
C VAL A 275 8.59 -5.48 9.37
N ALA A 276 8.23 -4.21 9.19
CA ALA A 276 7.99 -3.66 7.86
C ALA A 276 9.23 -3.75 6.97
N SER A 277 10.42 -3.45 7.49
CA SER A 277 11.69 -3.54 6.75
C SER A 277 12.06 -4.98 6.39
N LYS A 278 11.90 -5.93 7.32
CA LYS A 278 12.12 -7.36 7.07
C LYS A 278 11.26 -7.87 5.92
N TYR A 279 9.95 -7.58 5.96
CA TYR A 279 9.03 -8.09 4.93
C TYR A 279 9.15 -7.31 3.62
N PHE A 280 9.42 -6.01 3.65
CA PHE A 280 9.82 -5.25 2.46
C PHE A 280 10.98 -5.94 1.74
N HIS A 281 12.08 -6.21 2.46
CA HIS A 281 13.26 -6.87 1.89
C HIS A 281 12.95 -8.30 1.41
N THR A 282 12.17 -9.07 2.18
CA THR A 282 11.85 -10.47 1.86
C THR A 282 11.02 -10.57 0.57
N PHE A 283 9.92 -9.82 0.47
CA PHE A 283 9.08 -9.83 -0.73
C PHE A 283 9.83 -9.28 -1.95
N LEU A 284 10.62 -8.22 -1.79
CA LEU A 284 11.38 -7.63 -2.88
C LEU A 284 12.42 -8.60 -3.47
N ASN A 285 13.07 -9.43 -2.64
CA ASN A 285 14.04 -10.43 -3.11
C ASN A 285 13.40 -11.68 -3.72
N ILE A 286 12.16 -12.01 -3.36
CA ILE A 286 11.39 -13.00 -4.12
C ILE A 286 11.09 -12.45 -5.52
N HIS A 287 10.72 -11.16 -5.58
CA HIS A 287 10.38 -10.45 -6.81
C HIS A 287 9.31 -11.22 -7.63
N PRO A 288 8.12 -11.44 -7.06
CA PRO A 288 7.17 -12.42 -7.59
C PRO A 288 6.52 -12.06 -8.93
N PHE A 289 6.45 -10.78 -9.29
CA PHE A 289 5.75 -10.29 -10.48
C PHE A 289 6.73 -9.77 -11.54
N LEU A 290 6.22 -9.50 -12.76
CA LEU A 290 7.02 -9.02 -13.88
C LEU A 290 7.49 -7.56 -13.71
N ASP A 291 6.63 -6.70 -13.15
CA ASP A 291 6.88 -5.28 -12.87
C ASP A 291 6.14 -4.92 -11.56
N GLY A 292 6.34 -3.74 -10.99
CA GLY A 292 5.55 -3.22 -9.87
C GLY A 292 5.95 -3.74 -8.48
N ASN A 293 6.90 -4.68 -8.39
CA ASN A 293 7.33 -5.29 -7.13
C ASN A 293 7.78 -4.26 -6.07
N SER A 294 8.62 -3.30 -6.46
CA SER A 294 9.13 -2.27 -5.53
C SER A 294 8.02 -1.38 -4.98
N ARG A 295 7.08 -0.95 -5.83
CA ARG A 295 5.91 -0.14 -5.44
C ARG A 295 4.98 -0.92 -4.52
N LEU A 296 4.69 -2.19 -4.84
CA LEU A 296 3.90 -3.09 -4.00
C LEU A 296 4.54 -3.31 -2.62
N CYS A 297 5.85 -3.51 -2.56
CA CYS A 297 6.56 -3.68 -1.30
C CYS A 297 6.50 -2.40 -0.45
N ARG A 298 6.65 -1.21 -1.06
CA ARG A 298 6.50 0.08 -0.35
C ARG A 298 5.07 0.31 0.17
N LEU A 299 4.05 -0.14 -0.57
CA LEU A 299 2.66 -0.15 -0.11
C LEU A 299 2.48 -1.02 1.12
N LEU A 300 2.90 -2.28 1.06
CA LEU A 300 2.76 -3.21 2.19
C LEU A 300 3.52 -2.72 3.42
N MET A 301 4.76 -2.27 3.24
CA MET A 301 5.58 -1.69 4.29
C MET A 301 4.86 -0.53 4.99
N ASN A 302 4.33 0.42 4.22
CA ASN A 302 3.61 1.56 4.77
C ASN A 302 2.30 1.18 5.45
N VAL A 303 1.55 0.21 4.91
CA VAL A 303 0.31 -0.26 5.55
C VAL A 303 0.59 -0.94 6.89
N ILE A 304 1.69 -1.69 7.00
CA ILE A 304 2.16 -2.24 8.28
C ILE A 304 2.43 -1.09 9.26
N ILE A 305 3.24 -0.11 8.86
CA ILE A 305 3.60 1.02 9.73
C ILE A 305 2.33 1.77 10.16
N LEU A 306 1.48 2.19 9.22
CA LEU A 306 0.21 2.87 9.47
C LEU A 306 -0.67 2.13 10.48
N LYS A 307 -0.78 0.79 10.35
CA LYS A 307 -1.60 -0.03 11.25
C LYS A 307 -1.20 0.12 12.73
N TYR A 308 0.09 0.30 13.01
CA TYR A 308 0.65 0.26 14.37
C TYR A 308 1.12 1.62 14.89
N THR A 309 1.46 2.56 14.01
CA THR A 309 1.98 3.88 14.38
C THR A 309 1.03 5.02 14.02
N GLY A 310 0.05 4.79 13.14
CA GLY A 310 -0.86 5.84 12.68
C GLY A 310 -0.22 6.84 11.70
N ILE A 311 1.01 6.58 11.25
CA ILE A 311 1.75 7.43 10.30
C ILE A 311 2.12 6.67 9.03
N MET A 312 2.46 7.44 7.98
CA MET A 312 3.01 6.94 6.72
C MET A 312 4.42 7.50 6.53
N ILE A 313 5.30 6.75 5.89
CA ILE A 313 6.70 7.12 5.67
C ILE A 313 6.97 7.25 4.17
N PRO A 314 7.20 8.48 3.67
CA PRO A 314 7.65 8.67 2.30
C PRO A 314 9.14 8.32 2.18
N ILE A 315 9.44 7.20 1.52
CA ILE A 315 10.83 6.82 1.20
C ILE A 315 11.32 7.62 0.00
N GLY A 316 12.57 8.10 0.05
CA GLY A 316 13.24 8.76 -1.08
C GLY A 316 12.93 10.24 -1.22
N ARG A 317 12.26 10.86 -0.24
CA ARG A 317 11.92 12.29 -0.25
C ARG A 317 13.14 13.17 -0.48
N ASP A 318 14.20 12.97 0.30
CA ASP A 318 15.43 13.78 0.19
C ASP A 318 16.12 13.58 -1.16
N SER A 319 16.10 12.36 -1.70
CA SER A 319 16.65 12.07 -3.04
C SER A 319 15.83 12.70 -4.17
N VAL A 320 14.50 12.80 -4.00
CA VAL A 320 13.58 13.45 -4.95
C VAL A 320 13.65 14.98 -4.84
N GLU A 321 13.85 15.52 -3.64
CA GLU A 321 14.05 16.95 -3.41
C GLU A 321 15.45 17.42 -3.86
N ALA A 322 16.49 16.59 -3.70
CA ALA A 322 17.85 16.88 -4.15
C ALA A 322 18.09 16.69 -5.66
N ALA A 323 17.18 16.02 -6.38
CA ALA A 323 17.25 15.82 -7.83
C ALA A 323 16.62 16.97 -8.64
N LYS A 324 16.09 18.01 -7.97
CA LYS A 324 15.60 19.27 -8.57
C LYS A 324 16.70 20.32 -8.60
#